data_AF-A0A2S5N1K0-F1
#
_entry.id   AF-A0A2S5N1K0-F1
#
_cell.length_a   1.000
_cell.length_b   1.000
_cell.length_c   1.000
_cell.angle_alpha   90.00
_cell.angle_beta   90.00
_cell.angle_gamma   90.00
#
_symmetry.space_group_name_H-M   'P 1'
#
loop_
_entity.id
_entity.type
_entity.pdbx_description
1 polymer ?
#
loop_
_entity_poly.entity_id
_entity_poly.type
_entity_poly.pdbx_seq_one_letter_code
_entity_poly.pdbx_strand_id
1 'polypeptide(L)'
;MIVFDRASCSTKGARNYQEDSAMLWPGDDYVSPTGRKGAVRELVAILADGMGGHAGGALASQTVCETFVDAFAGAAGADTTTRLVSALAAANEAIAGKVSENPALSGMGSTLVGVVFSNDGAQWVSVGDSPLMLFRRGEIALLNEDHSLAPELDRMAEAGHISLEEARRDPRRHMLRSAVTGDEIDLVDLSKKPLAVEPGDYVILASDGLQTLEQSEVERIVSAYAADGAKAVAQALIRAVEAVRDPHQDNATVVAVRVVPAAGAAVS
;
A
#
# COMPACT_ATOMS: atom_id res chain seq x y z
N MET A 1 -8.59 10.20 -21.43
CA MET A 1 -7.40 9.40 -21.05
C MET A 1 -6.95 9.90 -19.70
N ILE A 2 -6.68 9.01 -18.76
CA ILE A 2 -6.20 9.36 -17.43
C ILE A 2 -4.68 9.27 -17.44
N VAL A 3 -4.02 10.23 -16.80
CA VAL A 3 -2.57 10.19 -16.54
C VAL A 3 -2.37 10.22 -15.03
N PHE A 4 -1.26 9.66 -14.56
CA PHE A 4 -0.96 9.59 -13.13
C PHE A 4 0.31 10.39 -12.83
N ASP A 5 0.18 11.41 -11.98
CA ASP A 5 1.31 12.03 -11.28
C ASP A 5 1.59 11.19 -10.03
N ARG A 6 2.84 10.82 -9.79
CA ARG A 6 3.20 9.81 -8.79
C ARG A 6 4.53 10.08 -8.14
N ALA A 7 4.63 9.79 -6.85
CA ALA A 7 5.87 9.89 -6.10
C ALA A 7 5.86 8.92 -4.92
N SER A 8 7.05 8.51 -4.49
CA SER A 8 7.26 7.85 -3.20
C SER A 8 8.23 8.67 -2.35
N CYS A 9 8.06 8.60 -1.04
CA CYS A 9 8.96 9.20 -0.05
C CYS A 9 8.99 8.31 1.19
N SER A 10 10.17 8.13 1.77
CA SER A 10 10.36 7.30 2.96
C SER A 10 11.27 7.99 3.97
N THR A 11 11.10 7.65 5.23
CA THR A 11 12.05 7.93 6.32
C THR A 11 12.33 6.64 7.10
N LYS A 12 13.51 6.57 7.73
CA LYS A 12 13.84 5.48 8.65
C LYS A 12 13.21 5.67 10.03
N GLY A 13 12.63 6.85 10.29
CA GLY A 13 12.18 7.20 11.62
C GLY A 13 13.34 7.21 12.61
N ALA A 14 13.14 6.56 13.76
CA ALA A 14 14.16 6.38 14.79
C ALA A 14 15.04 5.14 14.57
N ARG A 15 14.72 4.29 13.58
CA ARG A 15 15.48 3.06 13.26
C ARG A 15 16.81 3.40 12.56
N ASN A 16 17.79 2.50 12.64
CA ASN A 16 19.05 2.58 11.89
C ASN A 16 19.00 1.85 10.52
N TYR A 17 17.91 1.14 10.23
CA TYR A 17 17.65 0.39 9.01
C TYR A 17 16.34 0.85 8.33
N GLN A 18 16.10 0.35 7.12
CA GLN A 18 14.85 0.52 6.38
C GLN A 18 14.37 -0.87 5.96
N GLU A 19 13.22 -1.30 6.47
CA GLU A 19 12.55 -2.55 6.11
C GLU A 19 11.31 -2.31 5.23
N ASP A 20 10.90 -1.06 4.98
CA ASP A 20 9.90 -0.74 3.96
C ASP A 20 10.49 -0.78 2.55
N SER A 21 9.68 -1.29 1.61
CA SER A 21 9.93 -1.20 0.18
C SER A 21 8.69 -0.68 -0.54
N ALA A 22 8.90 0.07 -1.63
CA ALA A 22 7.83 0.49 -2.51
C ALA A 22 8.31 0.58 -3.96
N MET A 23 7.43 0.24 -4.90
CA MET A 23 7.70 0.30 -6.34
C MET A 23 6.55 0.93 -7.10
N LEU A 24 6.90 1.65 -8.17
CA LEU A 24 5.96 2.21 -9.14
C LEU A 24 6.34 1.66 -10.52
N TRP A 25 5.58 0.69 -11.01
CA TRP A 25 5.79 0.12 -12.33
C TRP A 25 4.87 0.81 -13.34
N PRO A 26 5.43 1.55 -14.31
CA PRO A 26 4.64 2.04 -15.44
C PRO A 26 4.26 0.83 -16.29
N GLY A 27 2.97 0.60 -16.49
CA GLY A 27 2.53 -0.36 -17.49
C GLY A 27 3.00 0.07 -18.87
N ASP A 28 3.62 -0.85 -19.60
CA ASP A 28 3.79 -0.70 -21.04
C ASP A 28 2.42 -0.51 -21.70
N ASP A 29 2.38 0.11 -22.88
CA ASP A 29 1.13 0.36 -23.61
C ASP A 29 0.35 -0.95 -23.82
N TYR A 30 -0.57 -1.27 -22.90
CA TYR A 30 -1.35 -2.50 -22.93
C TYR A 30 -2.36 -2.40 -24.07
N VAL A 31 -2.23 -3.29 -25.05
CA VAL A 31 -3.20 -3.41 -26.14
C VAL A 31 -4.28 -4.39 -25.69
N SER A 32 -5.48 -3.86 -25.46
CA SER A 32 -6.66 -4.66 -25.12
C SER A 32 -6.83 -5.87 -26.05
N PRO A 33 -7.25 -7.05 -25.53
CA PRO A 33 -7.58 -8.24 -26.34
C PRO A 33 -8.64 -7.98 -27.40
N THR A 34 -9.42 -6.90 -27.25
CA THR A 34 -10.46 -6.47 -28.20
C THR A 34 -9.93 -5.65 -29.38
N GLY A 35 -8.61 -5.49 -29.55
CA GLY A 35 -8.00 -4.89 -30.74
C GLY A 35 -8.27 -3.39 -30.91
N ARG A 36 -8.85 -2.72 -29.92
CA ARG A 36 -8.96 -1.25 -29.90
C ARG A 36 -7.58 -0.67 -29.60
N LYS A 37 -6.91 -0.12 -30.61
CA LYS A 37 -5.75 0.78 -30.46
C LYS A 37 -6.18 2.02 -29.68
N GLY A 38 -6.07 1.95 -28.37
CA GLY A 38 -6.05 3.09 -27.46
C GLY A 38 -5.07 2.72 -26.36
N ALA A 39 -3.97 3.47 -26.24
CA ALA A 39 -2.93 3.23 -25.23
C ALA A 39 -3.57 3.16 -23.84
N VAL A 40 -3.67 1.96 -23.28
CA VAL A 40 -4.00 1.77 -21.86
C VAL A 40 -2.69 1.94 -21.12
N ARG A 41 -2.56 3.05 -20.38
CA ARG A 41 -1.44 3.22 -19.45
C ARG A 41 -1.87 2.61 -18.12
N GLU A 42 -1.51 1.35 -17.92
CA GLU A 42 -1.59 0.76 -16.59
C GLU A 42 -0.53 1.41 -15.69
N LEU A 43 -0.81 1.51 -14.41
CA LEU A 43 0.18 1.82 -13.39
C LEU A 43 0.01 0.82 -12.27
N VAL A 44 1.09 0.24 -11.80
CA VAL A 44 1.10 -0.53 -10.56
C VAL A 44 1.87 0.26 -9.51
N ALA A 45 1.22 0.49 -8.38
CA ALA A 45 1.86 1.00 -7.17
C ALA A 45 1.83 -0.13 -6.15
N ILE A 46 2.98 -0.44 -5.55
CA ILE A 46 3.08 -1.43 -4.48
C ILE A 46 3.91 -0.87 -3.34
N LEU A 47 3.52 -1.21 -2.12
CA LEU A 47 4.25 -0.96 -0.90
C LEU A 47 4.20 -2.23 -0.04
N ALA A 48 5.30 -2.49 0.66
CA ALA A 48 5.50 -3.64 1.51
C ALA A 48 6.32 -3.20 2.74
N ASP A 49 5.85 -3.55 3.92
CA ASP A 49 6.51 -3.29 5.21
C ASP A 49 7.06 -4.61 5.76
N GLY A 50 8.39 -4.68 5.83
CA GLY A 50 9.13 -5.90 6.12
C GLY A 50 9.26 -6.18 7.61
N MET A 51 8.98 -7.42 8.00
CA MET A 51 9.15 -7.95 9.36
C MET A 51 10.14 -9.12 9.38
N GLY A 52 10.77 -9.37 10.53
CA GLY A 52 11.73 -10.48 10.70
C GLY A 52 13.11 -10.07 11.22
N GLY A 53 13.33 -8.78 11.46
CA GLY A 53 14.53 -8.25 12.10
C GLY A 53 15.65 -7.88 11.11
N HIS A 54 15.98 -6.60 11.10
CA HIS A 54 17.07 -5.96 10.35
C HIS A 54 17.15 -6.37 8.87
N ALA A 55 17.90 -7.44 8.56
CA ALA A 55 18.17 -7.86 7.19
C ALA A 55 17.04 -8.75 6.63
N GLY A 56 16.31 -9.45 7.50
CA GLY A 56 15.21 -10.33 7.11
C GLY A 56 14.03 -9.53 6.55
N GLY A 57 13.59 -8.49 7.25
CA GLY A 57 12.46 -7.66 6.82
C GLY A 57 12.76 -6.89 5.54
N ALA A 58 13.92 -6.25 5.44
CA ALA A 58 14.33 -5.53 4.24
C ALA A 58 14.41 -6.44 3.00
N LEU A 59 14.91 -7.66 3.17
CA LEU A 59 14.92 -8.66 2.09
C LEU A 59 13.49 -9.11 1.73
N ALA A 60 12.62 -9.30 2.72
CA ALA A 60 11.25 -9.74 2.52
C ALA A 60 10.44 -8.70 1.75
N SER A 61 10.40 -7.45 2.20
CA SER A 61 9.62 -6.39 1.54
C SER A 61 10.09 -6.11 0.11
N GLN A 62 11.41 -6.13 -0.12
CA GLN A 62 11.98 -6.00 -1.45
C GLN A 62 11.54 -7.17 -2.36
N THR A 63 11.67 -8.40 -1.87
CA THR A 63 11.28 -9.62 -2.61
C THR A 63 9.80 -9.59 -2.98
N VAL A 64 8.95 -9.17 -2.04
CA VAL A 64 7.51 -9.04 -2.26
C VAL A 64 7.22 -8.03 -3.37
N CYS A 65 7.81 -6.83 -3.30
CA CYS A 65 7.58 -5.79 -4.31
C CYS A 65 8.02 -6.23 -5.71
N GLU A 66 9.25 -6.74 -5.83
CA GLU A 66 9.83 -7.16 -7.11
C GLU A 66 9.03 -8.30 -7.74
N THR A 67 8.78 -9.36 -6.96
CA THR A 67 8.08 -10.57 -7.45
C THR A 67 6.64 -10.26 -7.83
N PHE A 68 5.94 -9.43 -7.04
CA PHE A 68 4.58 -9.03 -7.34
C PHE A 68 4.50 -8.29 -8.67
N VAL A 69 5.38 -7.31 -8.89
CA VAL A 69 5.41 -6.54 -10.14
C VAL A 69 5.72 -7.45 -11.34
N ASP A 70 6.71 -8.32 -11.22
CA ASP A 70 7.12 -9.22 -12.30
C ASP A 70 6.01 -10.23 -12.65
N ALA A 71 5.37 -10.83 -11.65
CA ALA A 71 4.26 -11.76 -11.86
C ALA A 71 3.03 -11.05 -12.44
N PHE A 72 2.71 -9.85 -11.97
CA PHE A 72 1.60 -9.05 -12.48
C PHE A 72 1.81 -8.64 -13.95
N ALA A 73 3.03 -8.25 -14.31
CA ALA A 73 3.42 -7.90 -15.68
C ALA A 73 3.46 -9.13 -16.61
N GLY A 74 3.97 -10.27 -16.11
CA GLY A 74 4.08 -11.52 -16.86
C GLY A 74 2.73 -12.17 -17.19
N ALA A 75 1.69 -11.91 -16.39
CA ALA A 75 0.33 -12.40 -16.62
C ALA A 75 -0.49 -11.53 -17.60
N ALA A 76 0.18 -10.87 -18.56
CA ALA A 76 -0.46 -10.03 -19.57
C ALA A 76 -1.52 -10.82 -20.37
N GLY A 77 -2.79 -10.41 -20.25
CA GLY A 77 -3.91 -11.03 -20.97
C GLY A 77 -4.97 -11.68 -20.07
N ALA A 78 -4.63 -11.97 -18.80
CA ALA A 78 -5.64 -12.27 -17.79
C ALA A 78 -6.33 -10.98 -17.31
N ASP A 79 -7.51 -11.11 -16.69
CA ASP A 79 -8.16 -9.98 -16.04
C ASP A 79 -7.36 -9.49 -14.83
N THR A 80 -7.53 -8.23 -14.45
CA THR A 80 -6.77 -7.59 -13.37
C THR A 80 -6.88 -8.33 -12.04
N THR A 81 -8.05 -8.87 -11.70
CA THR A 81 -8.26 -9.59 -10.44
C THR A 81 -7.43 -10.86 -10.43
N THR A 82 -7.47 -11.65 -11.50
CA THR A 82 -6.60 -12.84 -11.64
C THR A 82 -5.12 -12.47 -11.54
N ARG A 83 -4.70 -11.39 -12.21
CA ARG A 83 -3.29 -10.92 -12.15
C ARG A 83 -2.87 -10.53 -10.74
N LEU A 84 -3.72 -9.82 -9.99
CA LEU A 84 -3.47 -9.44 -8.59
C LEU A 84 -3.31 -10.68 -7.69
N VAL A 85 -4.21 -11.65 -7.82
CA VAL A 85 -4.18 -12.89 -7.02
C VAL A 85 -2.93 -13.72 -7.34
N SER A 86 -2.61 -13.88 -8.63
CA SER A 86 -1.39 -14.58 -9.05
C SER A 86 -0.12 -13.88 -8.60
N ALA A 87 -0.10 -12.54 -8.61
CA ALA A 87 1.05 -11.77 -8.15
C ALA A 87 1.27 -11.89 -6.63
N LEU A 88 0.20 -11.86 -5.83
CA LEU A 88 0.29 -12.13 -4.39
C LEU A 88 0.79 -13.55 -4.12
N ALA A 89 0.24 -14.55 -4.82
CA ALA A 89 0.67 -15.93 -4.64
C ALA A 89 2.16 -16.14 -5.00
N ALA A 90 2.62 -15.54 -6.10
CA ALA A 90 4.02 -15.58 -6.51
C ALA A 90 4.94 -14.90 -5.49
N ALA A 91 4.53 -13.74 -4.96
CA ALA A 91 5.29 -13.05 -3.92
C ALA A 91 5.43 -13.91 -2.65
N ASN A 92 4.36 -14.60 -2.24
CA ASN A 92 4.39 -15.51 -1.10
C ASN A 92 5.30 -16.72 -1.35
N GLU A 93 5.20 -17.35 -2.53
CA GLU A 93 6.07 -18.48 -2.91
C GLU A 93 7.55 -18.06 -2.97
N ALA A 94 7.87 -16.84 -3.38
CA ALA A 94 9.23 -16.32 -3.37
C ALA A 94 9.80 -16.16 -1.95
N ILE A 95 8.99 -15.76 -0.98
CA ILE A 95 9.38 -15.74 0.44
C ILE A 95 9.65 -17.17 0.93
N ALA A 96 8.76 -18.12 0.62
CA ALA A 96 8.95 -19.54 0.97
C ALA A 96 10.26 -20.11 0.40
N GLY A 97 10.56 -19.81 -0.87
CA GLY A 97 11.79 -20.21 -1.54
C GLY A 97 13.04 -19.69 -0.82
N LYS A 98 13.07 -18.41 -0.44
CA LYS A 98 14.19 -17.80 0.29
C LYS A 98 14.39 -18.40 1.69
N VAL A 99 13.30 -18.68 2.42
CA VAL A 99 13.39 -19.37 3.72
C VAL A 99 13.91 -20.80 3.56
N SER A 100 13.48 -21.49 2.50
CA SER A 100 13.96 -22.85 2.18
C SER A 100 15.45 -22.87 1.85
N GLU A 101 15.94 -21.89 1.07
CA GLU A 101 17.35 -21.75 0.71
C GLU A 101 18.23 -21.33 1.89
N ASN A 102 17.70 -20.48 2.77
CA ASN A 102 18.40 -20.02 3.96
C ASN A 102 17.47 -20.04 5.20
N PRO A 103 17.47 -21.15 5.97
CA PRO A 103 16.64 -21.29 7.16
C PRO A 103 16.88 -20.23 8.25
N ALA A 104 17.99 -19.48 8.22
CA ALA A 104 18.23 -18.36 9.13
C ALA A 104 17.28 -17.17 8.87
N LEU A 105 16.60 -17.14 7.73
CA LEU A 105 15.55 -16.17 7.40
C LEU A 105 14.17 -16.60 7.93
N SER A 106 14.08 -17.72 8.66
CA SER A 106 12.83 -18.15 9.28
C SER A 106 12.24 -17.05 10.17
N GLY A 107 10.95 -16.76 9.97
CA GLY A 107 10.25 -15.66 10.62
C GLY A 107 10.32 -14.32 9.88
N MET A 108 11.01 -14.24 8.74
CA MET A 108 10.85 -13.09 7.85
C MET A 108 9.46 -13.10 7.21
N GLY A 109 8.95 -11.91 6.95
CA GLY A 109 7.70 -11.71 6.25
C GLY A 109 7.55 -10.26 5.86
N SER A 110 6.42 -9.94 5.24
CA SER A 110 6.12 -8.56 4.88
C SER A 110 4.61 -8.36 4.80
N THR A 111 4.15 -7.14 5.03
CA THR A 111 2.87 -6.71 4.50
C THR A 111 2.94 -6.58 2.97
N LEU A 112 1.78 -6.45 2.33
CA LEU A 112 1.66 -6.12 0.92
C LEU A 112 0.42 -5.24 0.73
N VAL A 113 0.58 -4.12 0.04
CA VAL A 113 -0.53 -3.37 -0.57
C VAL A 113 -0.18 -3.08 -2.02
N GLY A 114 -0.86 -3.75 -2.94
CA GLY A 114 -0.66 -3.62 -4.38
C GLY A 114 -1.89 -3.04 -5.05
N VAL A 115 -1.73 -1.93 -5.78
CA VAL A 115 -2.81 -1.21 -6.47
C VAL A 115 -2.49 -1.10 -7.96
N VAL A 116 -3.47 -1.49 -8.77
CA VAL A 116 -3.45 -1.37 -10.23
C VAL A 116 -4.41 -0.27 -10.63
N PHE A 117 -3.91 0.70 -11.38
CA PHE A 117 -4.71 1.72 -12.02
C PHE A 117 -4.86 1.40 -13.50
N SER A 118 -6.10 1.33 -13.96
CA SER A 118 -6.44 1.11 -15.37
C SER A 118 -7.52 2.11 -15.82
N ASN A 119 -8.05 1.92 -17.03
CA ASN A 119 -9.20 2.70 -17.49
C ASN A 119 -10.49 2.41 -16.72
N ASP A 120 -10.60 1.24 -16.09
CA ASP A 120 -11.79 0.84 -15.35
C ASP A 120 -11.79 1.38 -13.91
N GLY A 121 -10.65 1.86 -13.44
CA GLY A 121 -10.45 2.41 -12.09
C GLY A 121 -9.24 1.84 -11.38
N ALA A 122 -9.22 1.99 -10.07
CA ALA A 122 -8.25 1.37 -9.19
C ALA A 122 -8.77 0.02 -8.66
N GLN A 123 -7.93 -1.01 -8.70
CA GLN A 123 -8.15 -2.29 -8.03
C GLN A 123 -6.96 -2.61 -7.16
N TRP A 124 -7.17 -3.25 -6.02
CA TRP A 124 -6.10 -3.59 -5.09
C TRP A 124 -6.23 -5.00 -4.55
N VAL A 125 -5.11 -5.47 -4.03
CA VAL A 125 -4.98 -6.60 -3.11
C VAL A 125 -4.09 -6.16 -1.94
N SER A 126 -4.45 -6.54 -0.72
CA SER A 126 -3.61 -6.29 0.45
C SER A 126 -3.63 -7.40 1.49
N VAL A 127 -2.51 -7.50 2.19
CA VAL A 127 -2.27 -8.40 3.33
C VAL A 127 -1.44 -7.62 4.36
N GLY A 128 -1.91 -7.53 5.59
CA GLY A 128 -1.25 -6.78 6.67
C GLY A 128 -2.04 -5.54 7.06
N ASP A 129 -1.36 -4.55 7.62
CA ASP A 129 -1.95 -3.34 8.21
C ASP A 129 -1.51 -2.04 7.52
N SER A 130 -0.73 -2.14 6.45
CA SER A 130 -0.34 -1.00 5.62
C SER A 130 -1.57 -0.35 4.96
N PRO A 131 -1.89 0.93 5.27
CA PRO A 131 -3.13 1.55 4.82
C PRO A 131 -3.10 1.96 3.35
N LEU A 132 -4.22 1.71 2.67
CA LEU A 132 -4.59 2.26 1.38
C LEU A 132 -5.69 3.31 1.58
N MET A 133 -5.45 4.53 1.13
CA MET A 133 -6.38 5.65 1.30
C MET A 133 -6.77 6.28 -0.04
N LEU A 134 -8.02 6.72 -0.14
CA LEU A 134 -8.49 7.65 -1.16
C LEU A 134 -8.71 9.02 -0.52
N PHE A 135 -8.05 10.04 -1.04
CA PHE A 135 -8.41 11.42 -0.80
C PHE A 135 -9.21 11.96 -2.00
N ARG A 136 -10.45 12.38 -1.75
CA ARG A 136 -11.36 12.94 -2.74
C ARG A 136 -12.12 14.12 -2.13
N ARG A 137 -12.08 15.26 -2.83
CA ARG A 137 -12.87 16.47 -2.48
C ARG A 137 -12.70 16.93 -1.02
N GLY A 138 -11.50 16.77 -0.46
CA GLY A 138 -11.19 17.21 0.89
C GLY A 138 -11.32 16.14 1.97
N GLU A 139 -11.81 14.95 1.64
CA GLU A 139 -12.03 13.85 2.61
C GLU A 139 -11.08 12.69 2.34
N ILE A 140 -10.56 12.07 3.41
CA ILE A 140 -9.84 10.79 3.35
C ILE A 140 -10.75 9.62 3.74
N ALA A 141 -10.74 8.57 2.92
CA ALA A 141 -11.33 7.27 3.24
C ALA A 141 -10.27 6.17 3.18
N LEU A 142 -10.28 5.26 4.17
CA LEU A 142 -9.54 3.99 4.09
C LEU A 142 -10.25 3.04 3.13
N LEU A 143 -9.48 2.38 2.26
CA LEU A 143 -9.99 1.51 1.21
C LEU A 143 -9.85 0.02 1.54
N ASN A 144 -8.77 -0.37 2.23
CA ASN A 144 -8.48 -1.77 2.54
C ASN A 144 -8.78 -2.13 4.00
N GLU A 145 -8.93 -3.43 4.25
CA GLU A 145 -9.03 -3.98 5.60
C GLU A 145 -7.66 -3.97 6.30
N ASP A 146 -7.67 -3.72 7.61
CA ASP A 146 -6.50 -3.82 8.49
C ASP A 146 -6.44 -5.24 9.07
N HIS A 147 -5.39 -5.99 8.75
CA HIS A 147 -5.18 -7.36 9.24
C HIS A 147 -4.36 -7.41 10.54
N SER A 148 -4.25 -6.33 11.31
CA SER A 148 -3.75 -6.35 12.68
C SER A 148 -4.82 -6.79 13.68
N LEU A 149 -4.46 -6.85 14.96
CA LEU A 149 -5.44 -7.04 16.05
C LEU A 149 -6.27 -5.79 16.34
N ALA A 150 -5.91 -4.61 15.81
CA ALA A 150 -6.61 -3.37 16.09
C ALA A 150 -8.12 -3.45 15.82
N PRO A 151 -8.61 -3.93 14.65
CA PRO A 151 -10.04 -4.00 14.41
C PRO A 151 -10.78 -5.01 15.29
N GLU A 152 -10.08 -6.02 15.84
CA GLU A 152 -10.68 -6.96 16.79
C GLU A 152 -10.82 -6.35 18.18
N LEU A 153 -9.81 -5.62 18.63
CA LEU A 153 -9.82 -4.89 19.89
C LEU A 153 -10.90 -3.80 19.87
N ASP A 154 -11.03 -3.07 18.76
CA ASP A 154 -12.07 -2.06 18.59
C ASP A 154 -13.47 -2.70 18.64
N ARG A 155 -13.67 -3.86 17.98
CA ARG A 155 -14.92 -4.65 18.08
C ARG A 155 -15.21 -5.13 19.50
N MET A 156 -14.19 -5.56 20.25
CA MET A 156 -14.35 -5.95 21.65
C MET A 156 -14.75 -4.76 22.52
N ALA A 157 -14.23 -3.57 22.23
CA ALA A 157 -14.61 -2.34 22.92
C ALA A 157 -16.05 -1.92 22.62
N GLU A 158 -16.46 -1.98 21.35
CA GLU A 158 -17.84 -1.71 20.93
C GLU A 158 -18.84 -2.69 21.55
N ALA A 159 -18.46 -3.96 21.69
CA ALA A 159 -19.24 -4.98 22.38
C ALA A 159 -19.25 -4.84 23.91
N GLY A 160 -18.47 -3.91 24.47
CA GLY A 160 -18.38 -3.66 25.91
C GLY A 160 -17.57 -4.71 26.69
N HIS A 161 -16.77 -5.53 26.01
CA HIS A 161 -15.88 -6.51 26.66
C HIS A 161 -14.63 -5.87 27.27
N ILE A 162 -14.15 -4.80 26.64
CA ILE A 162 -13.07 -3.92 27.12
C ILE A 162 -13.49 -2.46 26.91
N SER A 163 -12.79 -1.52 27.53
CA SER A 163 -12.97 -0.09 27.24
C SER A 163 -12.22 0.33 25.97
N LEU A 164 -12.64 1.45 25.36
CA LEU A 164 -11.96 2.03 24.20
C LEU A 164 -10.50 2.40 24.49
N GLU A 165 -10.21 2.86 25.71
CA GLU A 165 -8.83 3.16 26.12
C GLU A 165 -7.98 1.90 26.28
N GLU A 166 -8.56 0.79 26.75
CA GLU A 166 -7.87 -0.50 26.82
C GLU A 166 -7.59 -1.04 25.41
N ALA A 167 -8.54 -0.95 24.48
CA ALA A 167 -8.32 -1.36 23.09
C ALA A 167 -7.19 -0.57 22.42
N ARG A 168 -7.19 0.77 22.59
CA ARG A 168 -6.17 1.66 22.01
C ARG A 168 -4.77 1.45 22.56
N ARG A 169 -4.66 1.05 23.84
CA ARG A 169 -3.37 0.87 24.53
C ARG A 169 -2.93 -0.59 24.62
N ASP A 170 -3.67 -1.53 24.03
CA ASP A 170 -3.28 -2.94 24.07
C ASP A 170 -1.93 -3.09 23.36
N PRO A 171 -0.92 -3.67 24.02
CA PRO A 171 0.42 -3.81 23.44
C PRO A 171 0.46 -4.70 22.19
N ARG A 172 -0.60 -5.49 21.95
CA ARG A 172 -0.74 -6.34 20.78
C ARG A 172 -1.50 -5.66 19.66
N ARG A 173 -1.93 -4.40 19.80
CA ARG A 173 -2.76 -3.70 18.80
C ARG A 173 -2.16 -3.76 17.39
N HIS A 174 -0.85 -3.60 17.27
CA HIS A 174 -0.10 -3.66 16.02
C HIS A 174 0.37 -5.07 15.64
N MET A 175 -0.08 -6.11 16.32
CA MET A 175 0.27 -7.49 15.97
C MET A 175 -0.51 -7.91 14.73
N LEU A 176 0.23 -8.20 13.65
CA LEU A 176 -0.35 -8.74 12.43
C LEU A 176 -0.97 -10.12 12.67
N ARG A 177 -2.19 -10.28 12.16
CA ARG A 177 -2.88 -11.56 12.05
C ARG A 177 -2.64 -12.25 10.71
N SER A 178 -2.20 -11.50 9.70
CA SER A 178 -1.85 -12.05 8.40
C SER A 178 -0.75 -11.22 7.75
N ALA A 179 0.19 -11.91 7.12
CA ALA A 179 1.36 -11.35 6.43
C ALA A 179 1.79 -12.31 5.31
N VAL A 180 2.64 -11.83 4.41
CA VAL A 180 3.29 -12.64 3.38
C VAL A 180 4.55 -13.26 3.98
N THR A 181 4.47 -14.52 4.41
CA THR A 181 5.55 -15.23 5.13
C THR A 181 6.08 -16.46 4.40
N GLY A 182 5.47 -16.83 3.27
CA GLY A 182 5.73 -18.09 2.58
C GLY A 182 4.86 -19.27 3.04
N ASP A 183 4.07 -19.07 4.09
CA ASP A 183 3.05 -20.02 4.55
C ASP A 183 1.66 -19.66 3.97
N GLU A 184 0.60 -20.36 4.41
CA GLU A 184 -0.78 -20.01 4.06
C GLU A 184 -1.14 -18.59 4.54
N ILE A 185 -1.74 -17.79 3.65
CA ILE A 185 -2.17 -16.43 3.99
C ILE A 185 -3.62 -16.48 4.50
N ASP A 186 -3.79 -16.29 5.80
CA ASP A 186 -5.10 -16.37 6.46
C ASP A 186 -6.12 -15.31 6.00
N LEU A 187 -5.66 -14.07 5.75
CA LEU A 187 -6.51 -12.94 5.40
C LEU A 187 -5.97 -12.21 4.17
N VAL A 188 -6.82 -12.08 3.15
CA VAL A 188 -6.54 -11.32 1.93
C VAL A 188 -7.70 -10.38 1.66
N ASP A 189 -7.42 -9.08 1.64
CA ASP A 189 -8.39 -8.10 1.15
C ASP A 189 -8.16 -7.92 -0.36
N LEU A 190 -9.21 -8.17 -1.14
CA LEU A 190 -9.20 -8.07 -2.58
C LEU A 190 -10.40 -7.25 -3.02
N SER A 191 -10.12 -6.16 -3.73
CA SER A 191 -11.18 -5.32 -4.29
C SER A 191 -12.14 -6.12 -5.17
N LYS A 192 -13.43 -6.12 -4.79
CA LYS A 192 -14.47 -6.89 -5.51
C LYS A 192 -14.75 -6.35 -6.91
N LYS A 193 -14.51 -5.06 -7.12
CA LYS A 193 -14.72 -4.34 -8.38
C LYS A 193 -13.75 -3.16 -8.47
N PRO A 194 -13.43 -2.68 -9.68
CA PRO A 194 -12.73 -1.42 -9.87
C PRO A 194 -13.43 -0.26 -9.15
N LEU A 195 -12.65 0.51 -8.39
CA LEU A 195 -13.06 1.78 -7.81
C LEU A 195 -12.82 2.88 -8.85
N ALA A 196 -13.90 3.52 -9.31
CA ALA A 196 -13.78 4.64 -10.24
C ALA A 196 -12.98 5.78 -9.60
N VAL A 197 -11.92 6.24 -10.27
CA VAL A 197 -11.08 7.35 -9.86
C VAL A 197 -11.32 8.57 -10.76
N GLU A 198 -11.35 9.75 -10.17
CA GLU A 198 -11.67 11.03 -10.81
C GLU A 198 -10.43 11.93 -10.86
N PRO A 199 -10.28 12.79 -11.89
CA PRO A 199 -9.25 13.82 -11.88
C PRO A 199 -9.26 14.64 -10.58
N GLY A 200 -8.09 14.76 -9.95
CA GLY A 200 -7.93 15.42 -8.65
C GLY A 200 -7.88 14.45 -7.47
N ASP A 201 -8.30 13.20 -7.64
CA ASP A 201 -8.16 12.18 -6.60
C ASP A 201 -6.69 11.87 -6.31
N TYR A 202 -6.44 11.51 -5.06
CA TYR A 202 -5.20 10.93 -4.61
C TYR A 202 -5.48 9.54 -4.05
N VAL A 203 -4.77 8.54 -4.56
CA VAL A 203 -4.67 7.23 -3.93
C VAL A 203 -3.31 7.16 -3.25
N ILE A 204 -3.32 6.88 -1.95
CA ILE A 204 -2.14 6.92 -1.08
C ILE A 204 -1.95 5.53 -0.47
N LEU A 205 -0.80 4.91 -0.73
CA LEU A 205 -0.35 3.73 -0.01
C LEU A 205 0.63 4.21 1.06
N ALA A 206 0.57 3.66 2.27
CA ALA A 206 1.58 3.91 3.28
C ALA A 206 1.88 2.65 4.11
N SER A 207 3.06 2.60 4.73
CA SER A 207 3.33 1.67 5.83
C SER A 207 2.68 2.15 7.14
N ASP A 208 2.69 1.30 8.16
CA ASP A 208 2.05 1.59 9.44
C ASP A 208 2.71 2.79 10.17
N GLY A 209 3.97 3.12 9.88
CA GLY A 209 4.67 4.26 10.46
C GLY A 209 4.04 5.62 10.13
N LEU A 210 3.14 5.70 9.14
CA LEU A 210 2.31 6.89 8.93
C LEU A 210 1.24 7.06 10.02
N GLN A 211 0.80 5.97 10.66
CA GLN A 211 -0.26 5.96 11.68
C GLN A 211 0.15 6.64 13.00
N THR A 212 1.41 7.10 13.14
CA THR A 212 1.79 8.09 14.15
C THR A 212 1.00 9.40 13.99
N LEU A 213 0.53 9.69 12.76
CA LEU A 213 -0.37 10.80 12.48
C LEU A 213 -1.83 10.33 12.56
N GLU A 214 -2.67 11.15 13.19
CA GLU A 214 -4.12 10.95 13.16
C GLU A 214 -4.67 11.13 11.74
N GLN A 215 -5.75 10.43 11.41
CA GLN A 215 -6.37 10.50 10.07
C GLN A 215 -6.73 11.93 9.66
N SER A 216 -7.25 12.73 10.60
CA SER A 216 -7.59 14.14 10.37
C SER A 216 -6.36 15.01 10.05
N GLU A 217 -5.19 14.65 10.56
CA GLU A 217 -3.94 15.33 10.24
C GLU A 217 -3.45 14.94 8.83
N VAL A 218 -3.53 13.65 8.47
CA VAL A 218 -3.24 13.18 7.10
C VAL A 218 -4.15 13.92 6.10
N GLU A 219 -5.45 14.01 6.37
CA GLU A 219 -6.42 14.71 5.50
C GLU A 219 -6.05 16.19 5.33
N ARG A 220 -5.77 16.89 6.42
CA ARG A 220 -5.36 18.28 6.41
C ARG A 220 -4.08 18.50 5.59
N ILE A 221 -3.09 17.60 5.73
CA ILE A 221 -1.82 17.68 5.00
C ILE A 221 -2.05 17.43 3.51
N VAL A 222 -2.75 16.35 3.14
CA VAL A 222 -3.02 16.04 1.74
C VAL A 222 -3.78 17.19 1.08
N SER A 223 -4.81 17.71 1.75
CA SER A 223 -5.59 18.87 1.27
C SER A 223 -4.73 20.11 1.04
N ALA A 224 -3.80 20.41 1.96
CA ALA A 224 -2.92 21.58 1.86
C ALA A 224 -1.92 21.51 0.70
N TYR A 225 -1.46 20.31 0.32
CA TYR A 225 -0.42 20.11 -0.70
C TYR A 225 -0.96 19.49 -2.02
N ALA A 226 -2.26 19.20 -2.11
CA ALA A 226 -2.87 18.55 -3.28
C ALA A 226 -2.69 19.36 -4.59
N ALA A 227 -2.63 20.68 -4.51
CA ALA A 227 -2.38 21.52 -5.68
C ALA A 227 -0.95 21.32 -6.24
N ASP A 228 0.02 21.07 -5.35
CA ASP A 228 1.46 21.03 -5.64
C ASP A 228 1.93 19.67 -6.20
N GLY A 229 1.05 18.66 -6.25
CA GLY A 229 1.31 17.36 -6.88
C GLY A 229 1.70 16.24 -5.91
N ALA A 230 1.88 15.04 -6.46
CA ALA A 230 2.11 13.80 -5.71
C ALA A 230 3.38 13.87 -4.85
N LYS A 231 4.45 14.44 -5.39
CA LYS A 231 5.72 14.60 -4.67
C LYS A 231 5.58 15.50 -3.44
N ALA A 232 4.85 16.61 -3.56
CA ALA A 232 4.66 17.54 -2.45
C ALA A 232 3.87 16.89 -1.32
N VAL A 233 2.80 16.16 -1.64
CA VAL A 233 1.99 15.39 -0.69
C VAL A 233 2.84 14.32 0.03
N ALA A 234 3.54 13.45 -0.72
CA ALA A 234 4.35 12.39 -0.12
C ALA A 234 5.42 12.95 0.83
N GLN A 235 6.13 14.00 0.41
CA GLN A 235 7.13 14.65 1.25
C GLN A 235 6.52 15.38 2.46
N ALA A 236 5.33 15.97 2.32
CA ALA A 236 4.68 16.66 3.42
C ALA A 236 4.23 15.70 4.51
N LEU A 237 3.72 14.53 4.14
CA LEU A 237 3.35 13.47 5.09
C LEU A 237 4.58 12.94 5.83
N ILE A 238 5.66 12.61 5.12
CA ILE A 238 6.91 12.17 5.77
C ILE A 238 7.49 13.25 6.71
N ARG A 239 7.50 14.52 6.28
CA ARG A 239 7.94 15.62 7.15
C ARG A 239 7.08 15.77 8.40
N ALA A 240 5.78 15.52 8.30
CA ALA A 240 4.88 15.59 9.45
C ALA A 240 5.17 14.45 10.43
N VAL A 241 5.39 13.22 9.95
CA VAL A 241 5.85 12.08 10.76
C VAL A 241 7.14 12.44 11.51
N GLU A 242 8.16 12.96 10.81
CA GLU A 242 9.42 13.36 11.43
C GLU A 242 9.28 14.50 12.44
N ALA A 243 8.29 15.38 12.25
CA ALA A 243 8.02 16.51 13.14
C ALA A 243 7.42 16.09 14.50
N VAL A 244 6.78 14.92 14.58
CA VAL A 244 6.30 14.34 15.85
C VAL A 244 7.47 14.05 16.79
N ARG A 245 8.65 13.73 16.23
CA ARG A 245 9.86 13.38 16.99
C ARG A 245 9.64 12.23 17.98
N ASP A 246 8.84 11.24 17.59
CA ASP A 246 8.67 10.04 18.40
C ASP A 246 10.00 9.28 18.48
N PRO A 247 10.56 9.06 19.69
CA PRO A 247 11.79 8.29 19.87
C PRO A 247 11.68 6.82 19.44
N HIS A 248 10.46 6.31 19.22
CA HIS A 248 10.18 4.97 18.73
C HIS A 248 9.56 4.96 17.33
N GLN A 249 9.63 6.08 16.60
CA GLN A 249 9.09 6.18 15.25
C GLN A 249 9.62 5.05 14.37
N ASP A 250 8.71 4.28 13.78
CA ASP A 250 9.11 3.23 12.84
C ASP A 250 9.50 3.79 11.47
N ASN A 251 9.95 2.90 10.60
CA ASN A 251 9.99 3.16 9.18
C ASN A 251 8.64 3.69 8.71
N ALA A 252 8.66 4.72 7.86
CA ALA A 252 7.46 5.25 7.27
C ALA A 252 7.72 5.51 5.79
N THR A 253 6.89 4.92 4.95
CA THR A 253 6.92 5.07 3.50
C THR A 253 5.55 5.47 3.01
N VAL A 254 5.52 6.42 2.08
CA VAL A 254 4.31 6.91 1.46
C VAL A 254 4.48 6.87 -0.05
N VAL A 255 3.52 6.28 -0.76
CA VAL A 255 3.36 6.36 -2.21
C VAL A 255 2.09 7.16 -2.49
N ALA A 256 2.22 8.29 -3.18
CA ALA A 256 1.10 9.10 -3.61
C ALA A 256 0.90 8.97 -5.12
N VAL A 257 -0.32 8.65 -5.54
CA VAL A 257 -0.74 8.61 -6.95
C VAL A 257 -1.90 9.58 -7.14
N ARG A 258 -1.65 10.67 -7.86
CA ARG A 258 -2.65 11.67 -8.23
C ARG A 258 -3.17 11.38 -9.63
N VAL A 259 -4.49 11.34 -9.75
CA VAL A 259 -5.20 11.23 -11.03
C VAL A 259 -5.24 12.60 -11.69
N VAL A 260 -4.65 12.74 -12.87
CA VAL A 260 -4.63 14.00 -13.62
C VAL A 260 -5.34 13.84 -14.97
N PRO A 261 -6.03 14.90 -15.43
CA PRO A 261 -6.65 14.87 -16.76
C PRO A 261 -5.57 14.78 -17.83
N ALA A 262 -5.78 13.97 -18.89
CA ALA A 262 -4.90 14.04 -20.05
C ALA A 262 -4.95 15.44 -20.69
N ALA A 263 -3.78 15.95 -21.08
CA ALA A 263 -3.67 17.23 -21.78
C ALA A 263 -4.60 17.25 -23.00
N GLY A 264 -5.54 18.20 -23.03
CA GLY A 264 -6.56 18.35 -24.08
C GLY A 264 -8.02 18.35 -23.59
N ALA A 265 -8.28 17.92 -22.35
CA ALA A 265 -9.56 18.15 -21.70
C ALA A 265 -9.58 19.56 -21.08
N ALA A 266 -9.85 20.57 -21.89
CA ALA A 266 -10.24 21.88 -21.36
C ALA A 266 -11.52 21.69 -20.53
N VAL A 267 -11.45 22.06 -19.25
CA VAL A 267 -12.63 22.17 -18.40
C VAL A 267 -13.43 23.36 -18.93
N SER A 268 -14.51 23.06 -19.63
CA SER A 268 -15.58 24.02 -19.94
C SER A 268 -16.52 24.14 -18.76
#